data_AF-K1XSR2-F1
#
_entry.id   AF-K1XSR2-F1
#
_cell.length_a   1.000
_cell.length_b   1.000
_cell.length_c   1.000
_cell.angle_alpha   90.00
_cell.angle_beta   90.00
_cell.angle_gamma   90.00
#
_symmetry.space_group_name_H-M   'P 1'
#
loop_
_entity.id
_entity.type
_entity.pdbx_description
1 polymer ?
#
loop_
_entity_poly.entity_id
_entity_poly.type
_entity_poly.pdbx_seq_one_letter_code
_entity_poly.pdbx_strand_id
1 'polypeptide(L)'
;MSEILNIAHEMGKDLFRVGAMDEITMRKLDALCLPQMRSLQPDDIRRIRTANHVSQAVFAAILGIGKTTVQQWEQGQKKPSGPARRLLDLIDRKGLVALG
;
A
#
# COMPACT_ATOMS: atom_id res chain seq x y z
N MET A 1 -14.20 -2.86 0.12
CA MET A 1 -14.33 -2.57 1.57
C MET A 1 -15.69 -3.08 2.00
N SER A 2 -15.86 -3.58 3.22
CA SER A 2 -17.18 -4.01 3.71
C SER A 2 -18.09 -2.80 3.93
N GLU A 3 -19.34 -2.90 3.52
CA GLU A 3 -20.37 -1.86 3.75
C GLU A 3 -20.52 -1.54 5.24
N ILE A 4 -20.46 -2.56 6.10
CA ILE A 4 -20.56 -2.42 7.56
C ILE A 4 -19.41 -1.55 8.11
N LEU A 5 -18.19 -1.74 7.60
CA LEU A 5 -17.03 -0.95 8.04
C LEU A 5 -17.14 0.51 7.60
N ASN A 6 -17.73 0.78 6.43
CA ASN A 6 -17.95 2.15 5.97
C ASN A 6 -18.94 2.88 6.88
N ILE A 7 -20.07 2.25 7.21
CA ILE A 7 -21.07 2.83 8.10
C ILE A 7 -20.46 3.12 9.48
N ALA A 8 -19.74 2.14 10.03
CA ALA A 8 -19.05 2.31 11.31
C ALA A 8 -18.04 3.47 11.27
N HIS A 9 -17.29 3.62 10.17
CA HIS A 9 -16.32 4.71 9.98
C HIS A 9 -16.98 6.08 10.00
N GLU A 10 -18.09 6.26 9.27
CA GLU A 10 -18.82 7.52 9.23
C GLU A 10 -19.43 7.86 10.60
N MET A 11 -20.03 6.89 11.28
CA MET A 11 -20.51 7.09 12.65
C MET A 11 -19.39 7.48 13.61
N GLY A 12 -18.22 6.83 13.50
CA GLY A 12 -17.04 7.16 14.29
C GLY A 12 -16.57 8.59 14.06
N LYS A 13 -16.57 9.07 12.81
CA LYS A 13 -16.24 10.47 12.50
C LYS A 13 -17.20 11.45 13.16
N ASP A 14 -18.50 11.17 13.15
CA ASP A 14 -19.50 12.03 13.79
C ASP A 14 -19.29 12.10 15.31
N LEU A 15 -19.05 10.94 15.95
CA LEU A 15 -18.75 10.89 17.37
C LEU A 15 -17.44 11.63 17.72
N PHE A 16 -16.42 11.51 16.88
CA PHE A 16 -15.17 12.23 17.06
C PHE A 16 -15.36 13.76 16.93
N ARG A 17 -16.14 14.22 15.95
CA ARG A 17 -16.45 15.65 15.74
C ARG A 17 -17.13 16.30 16.94
N VAL A 18 -18.01 15.57 17.63
CA VAL A 18 -18.72 16.08 18.82
C VAL A 18 -17.97 15.81 20.13
N GLY A 19 -16.76 15.26 20.07
CA GLY A 19 -15.93 14.95 21.24
C GLY A 19 -16.37 13.73 22.05
N ALA A 20 -17.32 12.94 21.55
CA ALA A 20 -17.81 11.72 22.19
C ALA A 20 -16.88 10.51 21.94
N MET A 21 -15.91 10.63 21.03
CA MET A 21 -14.88 9.63 20.76
C MET A 21 -13.50 10.27 20.80
N ASP A 22 -12.52 9.57 21.39
CA ASP A 22 -11.14 10.03 21.45
C ASP A 22 -10.36 9.75 20.15
N GLU A 23 -9.27 10.50 19.96
CA GLU A 23 -8.44 10.42 18.76
C GLU A 23 -7.78 9.04 18.57
N ILE A 24 -7.41 8.35 19.64
CA ILE A 24 -6.78 7.02 19.56
C ILE A 24 -7.80 6.01 19.02
N THR A 25 -9.04 6.06 19.50
CA THR A 25 -10.14 5.22 19.00
C THR A 25 -10.46 5.53 17.53
N MET A 26 -10.53 6.80 17.14
CA MET A 26 -10.75 7.17 15.74
C MET A 26 -9.64 6.66 14.81
N ARG A 27 -8.37 6.79 15.22
CA ARG A 27 -7.21 6.27 14.46
C ARG A 27 -7.24 4.74 14.30
N LYS A 28 -7.75 4.00 15.29
CA LYS A 28 -7.97 2.54 15.16
C LYS A 28 -9.02 2.23 14.10
N LEU A 29 -10.10 3.00 14.08
CA LEU A 29 -11.16 2.84 13.09
C LEU A 29 -10.66 3.16 11.67
N ASP A 30 -9.88 4.23 11.50
CA ASP A 30 -9.21 4.57 10.24
C ASP A 30 -8.34 3.41 9.72
N ALA A 31 -7.58 2.77 10.62
CA ALA A 31 -6.72 1.64 10.27
C ALA A 31 -7.52 0.42 9.78
N LEU A 32 -8.69 0.16 10.36
CA LEU A 32 -9.60 -0.91 9.93
C LEU A 32 -10.22 -0.64 8.55
N CYS A 33 -10.37 0.65 8.20
CA CYS A 33 -10.89 1.11 6.92
C CYS A 33 -9.80 1.25 5.84
N LEU A 34 -8.57 0.79 6.10
CA LEU A 34 -7.55 0.77 5.05
C LEU A 34 -7.92 -0.24 3.94
N PRO A 35 -7.64 0.07 2.66
CA PRO A 35 -7.84 -0.89 1.58
C PRO A 35 -7.09 -2.20 1.87
N GLN A 36 -7.75 -3.33 1.63
CA GLN A 36 -7.12 -4.65 1.75
C GLN A 36 -5.87 -4.71 0.86
N MET A 37 -4.78 -5.25 1.41
CA MET A 37 -3.57 -5.48 0.64
C MET A 37 -3.82 -6.55 -0.41
N ARG A 38 -3.68 -6.17 -1.68
CA ARG A 38 -3.74 -7.12 -2.79
C ARG A 38 -2.55 -8.09 -2.71
N SER A 39 -2.80 -9.35 -3.06
CA SER A 39 -1.71 -10.31 -3.20
C SER A 39 -0.98 -10.05 -4.51
N LEU A 40 0.21 -9.47 -4.43
CA LEU A 40 1.07 -9.28 -5.59
C LEU A 40 1.77 -10.59 -5.98
N GLN A 41 1.64 -10.96 -7.25
CA GLN A 41 2.42 -12.00 -7.92
C GLN A 41 3.69 -11.41 -8.56
N PRO A 42 4.67 -12.24 -8.94
CA PRO A 42 5.91 -11.76 -9.56
C PRO A 42 5.69 -10.88 -10.80
N ASP A 43 4.74 -11.26 -11.64
CA ASP A 43 4.39 -10.51 -12.86
C ASP A 43 3.74 -9.15 -12.55
N ASP A 44 3.00 -9.03 -11.44
CA ASP A 44 2.47 -7.74 -11.00
C ASP A 44 3.59 -6.77 -10.67
N ILE A 45 4.64 -7.24 -10.01
CA ILE A 45 5.79 -6.40 -9.61
C ILE A 45 6.52 -5.91 -10.85
N ARG A 46 6.73 -6.80 -11.83
CA ARG A 46 7.30 -6.43 -13.12
C ARG A 46 6.42 -5.41 -13.84
N ARG A 47 5.10 -5.65 -13.91
CA ARG A 47 4.12 -4.76 -14.53
C ARG A 47 4.13 -3.37 -13.89
N ILE A 48 4.11 -3.29 -12.57
CA ILE A 48 4.18 -2.01 -11.82
C ILE A 48 5.43 -1.23 -12.22
N ARG A 49 6.58 -1.90 -12.24
CA ARG A 49 7.85 -1.25 -12.62
C ARG A 49 7.81 -0.75 -14.05
N THR A 50 7.38 -1.58 -15.00
CA THR A 50 7.38 -1.23 -16.43
C THR A 50 6.33 -0.18 -16.76
N ALA A 51 5.19 -0.16 -16.08
CA ALA A 51 4.16 0.87 -16.22
C ALA A 51 4.65 2.26 -15.77
N ASN A 52 5.66 2.30 -14.91
CA ASN A 52 6.34 3.53 -14.50
C ASN A 52 7.61 3.82 -15.33
N HIS A 53 7.85 3.07 -16.41
CA HIS A 53 8.94 3.28 -17.36
C HIS A 53 10.36 3.33 -16.75
N VAL A 54 10.60 2.57 -15.68
CA VAL A 54 11.91 2.52 -15.01
C VAL A 54 12.57 1.15 -15.10
N SER A 55 13.91 1.15 -15.08
CA SER A 55 14.71 -0.07 -15.01
C SER A 55 14.64 -0.70 -13.61
N GLN A 56 15.02 -1.97 -13.46
CA GLN A 56 15.09 -2.61 -12.14
C GLN A 56 16.03 -1.87 -11.17
N ALA A 57 17.13 -1.30 -11.67
CA ALA A 57 18.08 -0.57 -10.84
C ALA A 57 17.49 0.76 -10.34
N VAL A 58 16.82 1.52 -11.22
CA VAL A 58 16.16 2.77 -10.84
C VAL A 58 15.00 2.51 -9.89
N PHE A 59 14.19 1.48 -10.16
CA PHE A 59 13.09 1.09 -9.28
C PHE A 59 13.59 0.68 -7.89
N ALA A 60 14.69 -0.09 -7.83
CA ALA A 60 15.32 -0.46 -6.57
C ALA A 60 15.83 0.76 -5.78
N ALA A 61 16.46 1.72 -6.45
CA ALA A 61 16.92 2.97 -5.84
C ALA A 61 15.75 3.79 -5.26
N ILE A 62 14.64 3.90 -6.01
CA ILE A 62 13.42 4.58 -5.54
C ILE A 62 12.84 3.90 -4.30
N LEU A 63 12.83 2.56 -4.27
CA LEU A 63 12.33 1.78 -3.15
C LEU A 63 13.32 1.68 -1.97
N GLY A 64 14.55 2.18 -2.11
CA GLY A 64 15.59 2.08 -1.09
C GLY A 64 16.09 0.65 -0.84
N ILE A 65 16.08 -0.21 -1.86
CA ILE A 65 16.49 -1.63 -1.77
C ILE A 65 17.51 -2.00 -2.86
N GLY A 66 18.04 -3.23 -2.80
CA GLY A 66 18.96 -3.74 -3.83
C GLY A 66 18.24 -4.15 -5.12
N LYS A 67 18.89 -3.94 -6.28
CA LYS A 67 18.42 -4.44 -7.60
C LYS A 67 18.12 -5.95 -7.57
N THR A 68 18.99 -6.72 -6.89
CA THR A 68 18.83 -8.18 -6.75
C THR A 68 17.54 -8.54 -6.01
N THR A 69 17.09 -7.72 -5.06
CA THR A 69 15.81 -7.91 -4.37
C THR A 69 14.63 -7.73 -5.32
N VAL A 70 14.63 -6.66 -6.13
CA VAL A 70 13.61 -6.43 -7.17
C VAL A 70 13.58 -7.60 -8.16
N GLN A 71 14.75 -8.07 -8.60
CA GLN A 71 14.85 -9.22 -9.50
C GLN A 71 14.29 -10.50 -8.88
N GLN A 72 14.63 -10.81 -7.62
CA GLN A 72 14.12 -11.99 -6.91
C GLN A 72 12.60 -11.93 -6.73
N TRP A 73 12.02 -10.74 -6.54
CA TRP A 73 10.58 -10.54 -6.50
C TRP A 73 9.93 -10.78 -7.86
N GLU A 74 10.46 -10.20 -8.93
CA GLU A 74 9.96 -10.37 -10.31
C GLU A 74 10.15 -11.80 -10.86
N GLN A 75 10.99 -12.61 -10.23
CA GLN A 75 11.19 -14.03 -10.55
C GLN A 75 10.42 -14.97 -9.61
N GLY A 76 9.77 -14.44 -8.57
CA GLY A 76 9.04 -15.23 -7.58
C GLY A 76 9.92 -16.03 -6.60
N GLN A 77 11.23 -15.80 -6.59
CA GLN A 77 12.16 -16.43 -5.65
C GLN A 77 11.96 -15.90 -4.22
N LYS A 78 11.55 -14.64 -4.08
CA LYS A 78 11.18 -14.02 -2.80
C LYS A 78 9.90 -13.23 -2.93
N LYS A 79 9.22 -13.04 -1.80
CA LYS A 79 8.05 -12.18 -1.70
C LYS A 79 8.43 -10.85 -1.02
N PRO A 80 7.85 -9.71 -1.43
CA PRO A 80 7.99 -8.46 -0.70
C PRO A 80 7.49 -8.59 0.73
N SER A 81 8.13 -7.90 1.67
CA SER A 81 7.64 -7.76 3.04
C SER A 81 6.31 -6.99 3.07
N GLY A 82 5.60 -7.01 4.21
CA GLY A 82 4.34 -6.26 4.37
C GLY A 82 4.44 -4.78 3.95
N PRO A 83 5.43 -4.02 4.47
CA PRO A 83 5.64 -2.63 4.07
C PRO A 83 5.96 -2.47 2.58
N ALA A 84 6.84 -3.32 2.03
CA ALA A 84 7.18 -3.26 0.61
C ALA A 84 5.97 -3.57 -0.29
N ARG A 85 5.14 -4.55 0.10
CA ARG A 85 3.88 -4.86 -0.60
C ARG A 85 2.90 -3.69 -0.55
N ARG A 86 2.80 -3.00 0.60
CA ARG A 86 1.97 -1.80 0.74
C ARG A 86 2.46 -0.66 -0.17
N LEU A 87 3.77 -0.48 -0.25
CA LEU A 87 4.39 0.53 -1.12
C LEU A 87 4.20 0.22 -2.60
N LEU A 88 4.40 -1.03 -3.01
CA LEU A 88 4.14 -1.50 -4.38
C LEU A 88 2.69 -1.30 -4.77
N ASP A 89 1.74 -1.59 -3.88
CA ASP A 89 0.31 -1.39 -4.11
C ASP A 89 -0.09 0.10 -4.16
N LEU A 90 0.65 0.99 -3.49
CA LEU A 90 0.49 2.44 -3.62
C LEU A 90 0.98 2.91 -5.00
N ILE A 91 2.17 2.47 -5.41
CA ILE A 91 2.77 2.82 -6.71
C ILE A 91 1.94 2.26 -7.86
N ASP A 92 1.36 1.07 -7.72
CA ASP A 92 0.47 0.49 -8.74
C ASP A 92 -0.76 1.37 -8.99
N ARG A 93 -1.30 1.98 -7.93
CA ARG A 93 -2.54 2.77 -8.00
C ARG A 93 -2.32 4.22 -8.39
N LYS A 94 -1.19 4.80 -7.98
CA LYS A 94 -0.92 6.24 -8.10
C LYS A 94 0.31 6.58 -8.92
N GLY A 95 1.12 5.59 -9.30
CA GLY A 95 2.42 5.80 -9.92
C GLY A 95 3.49 6.27 -8.93
N LEU A 96 4.70 6.48 -9.45
CA LEU A 96 5.85 6.95 -8.66
C LEU A 96 5.67 8.36 -8.07
N VAL A 97 4.75 9.17 -8.61
CA VAL A 97 4.43 10.51 -8.08
C VAL A 97 3.92 10.46 -6.64
N ALA A 98 3.40 9.33 -6.16
CA ALA A 98 2.96 9.18 -4.78
C ALA A 98 4.10 9.18 -3.74
N LEU A 99 5.36 9.22 -4.18
CA LEU A 99 6.55 9.24 -3.32
C LEU A 99 7.16 10.64 -3.16
N GLY A 100 6.65 11.64 -3.89
CA GLY A 100 7.05 13.05 -3.79
C GLY A 100 5.88 13.91 -3.32
#